data_AF-A0A967HI46-F1
#
_entry.id   AF-A0A967HI46-F1
#
_cell.length_a   1.000
_cell.length_b   1.000
_cell.length_c   1.000
_cell.angle_alpha   90.00
_cell.angle_beta   90.00
_cell.angle_gamma   90.00
#
_symmetry.space_group_name_H-M   'P 1'
#
loop_
_entity.id
_entity.type
_entity.pdbx_description
1 polymer ?
#
loop_
_entity_poly.entity_id
_entity_poly.type
_entity_poly.pdbx_seq_one_letter_code
_entity_poly.pdbx_strand_id
1 'polypeptide(L)'
;MVSAAHPLATEAGVRMLEAGGNAADAAVAAGFAIAVVEPTMNSIGGRNQILVRTADGRVHGIDGTTQAPWDYDPETAAQASFGYAVIGIPGAAAGLLKLHREHGSLPLAEVMAPAIDYAENGFRVLPADAARQASAAEEALQFPGTAAAYYRSDGSPHRAGDILVQPDYAATLRKIVEGGHDAFYRGEIAEAMAADLQAHGAPIDLDDLEQYVAEDSRIVRGSYRGYDLIGTDVPAAGVLAIQALHVMENFDPRAMSEAE
;
A
#
# COMPACT_ATOMS: atom_id res chain seq x y z
N MET A 1 -19.00 4.27 6.28
CA MET A 1 -18.41 3.04 6.85
C MET A 1 -17.02 2.89 6.27
N VAL A 2 -16.05 2.50 7.08
CA VAL A 2 -14.69 2.14 6.65
C VAL A 2 -14.42 0.72 7.13
N SER A 3 -13.71 -0.08 6.33
CA SER A 3 -13.30 -1.42 6.69
C SER A 3 -11.88 -1.64 6.21
N ALA A 4 -10.97 -1.96 7.11
CA ALA A 4 -9.57 -2.30 6.84
C ALA A 4 -9.16 -3.52 7.69
N ALA A 5 -8.07 -4.19 7.30
CA ALA A 5 -7.59 -5.39 7.99
C ALA A 5 -7.09 -5.12 9.43
N HIS A 6 -6.74 -3.86 9.73
CA HIS A 6 -6.33 -3.43 11.05
C HIS A 6 -7.34 -2.44 11.68
N PRO A 7 -7.73 -2.60 12.96
CA PRO A 7 -8.70 -1.72 13.61
C PRO A 7 -8.25 -0.25 13.65
N LEU A 8 -6.98 0.03 13.95
CA LEU A 8 -6.45 1.40 13.94
C LEU A 8 -6.49 2.08 12.56
N ALA A 9 -6.35 1.31 11.48
CA ALA A 9 -6.49 1.84 10.12
C ALA A 9 -7.96 2.14 9.78
N THR A 10 -8.87 1.27 10.22
CA THR A 10 -10.31 1.53 10.14
C THR A 10 -10.68 2.80 10.91
N GLU A 11 -10.17 2.94 12.12
CA GLU A 11 -10.38 4.11 12.97
C GLU A 11 -9.86 5.39 12.31
N ALA A 12 -8.65 5.36 11.73
CA ALA A 12 -8.10 6.51 11.01
C ALA A 12 -9.04 7.01 9.90
N GLY A 13 -9.59 6.09 9.10
CA GLY A 13 -10.57 6.46 8.06
C GLY A 13 -11.92 6.93 8.63
N VAL A 14 -12.41 6.31 9.71
CA VAL A 14 -13.65 6.75 10.38
C VAL A 14 -13.51 8.17 10.91
N ARG A 15 -12.38 8.51 11.54
CA ARG A 15 -12.10 9.87 12.03
C ARG A 15 -12.21 10.91 10.92
N MET A 16 -11.78 10.60 9.70
CA MET A 16 -11.93 11.53 8.57
C MET A 16 -13.37 11.73 8.13
N LEU A 17 -14.20 10.68 8.17
CA LEU A 17 -15.63 10.81 7.91
C LEU A 17 -16.32 11.63 9.01
N GLU A 18 -15.94 11.44 10.28
CA GLU A 18 -16.45 12.21 11.41
C GLU A 18 -16.04 13.69 11.36
N ALA A 19 -14.85 13.98 10.84
CA ALA A 19 -14.36 15.33 10.59
C ALA A 19 -15.05 16.01 9.38
N GLY A 20 -15.98 15.33 8.70
CA GLY A 20 -16.71 15.87 7.54
C GLY A 20 -15.99 15.69 6.21
N GLY A 21 -14.91 14.91 6.17
CA GLY A 21 -14.24 14.47 4.96
C GLY A 21 -15.04 13.45 4.16
N ASN A 22 -14.55 13.12 2.98
CA ASN A 22 -15.22 12.23 2.05
C ASN A 22 -14.57 10.82 2.02
N ALA A 23 -15.05 9.96 1.13
CA ALA A 23 -14.55 8.58 1.01
C ALA A 23 -13.06 8.52 0.59
N ALA A 24 -12.56 9.49 -0.17
CA ALA A 24 -11.15 9.58 -0.53
C ALA A 24 -10.29 9.96 0.68
N ASP A 25 -10.69 10.97 1.47
CA ASP A 25 -10.00 11.34 2.71
C ASP A 25 -9.91 10.13 3.67
N ALA A 26 -11.03 9.42 3.85
CA ALA A 26 -11.08 8.23 4.69
C ALA A 26 -10.19 7.09 4.18
N ALA A 27 -10.17 6.85 2.87
CA ALA A 27 -9.32 5.82 2.26
C ALA A 27 -7.83 6.16 2.34
N VAL A 28 -7.46 7.43 2.18
CA VAL A 28 -6.07 7.89 2.29
C VAL A 28 -5.58 7.79 3.73
N ALA A 29 -6.38 8.22 4.71
CA ALA A 29 -6.06 8.06 6.13
C ALA A 29 -5.89 6.58 6.51
N ALA A 30 -6.81 5.72 6.08
CA ALA A 30 -6.70 4.28 6.32
C ALA A 30 -5.48 3.66 5.62
N GLY A 31 -5.16 4.09 4.39
CA GLY A 31 -4.04 3.59 3.59
C GLY A 31 -2.67 3.94 4.19
N PHE A 32 -2.47 5.18 4.64
CA PHE A 32 -1.24 5.53 5.35
C PHE A 32 -1.18 4.90 6.74
N ALA A 33 -2.31 4.83 7.46
CA ALA A 33 -2.33 4.19 8.78
C ALA A 33 -2.00 2.70 8.70
N ILE A 34 -2.60 1.94 7.77
CA ILE A 34 -2.34 0.50 7.64
C ILE A 34 -0.89 0.20 7.26
N ALA A 35 -0.26 1.06 6.47
CA ALA A 35 1.16 0.97 6.14
C ALA A 35 2.09 1.15 7.36
N VAL A 36 1.58 1.72 8.47
CA VAL A 36 2.30 1.85 9.75
C VAL A 36 1.96 0.69 10.69
N VAL A 37 0.67 0.37 10.83
CA VAL A 37 0.19 -0.55 11.89
C VAL A 37 0.17 -2.03 11.50
N GLU A 38 0.31 -2.34 10.21
CA GLU A 38 0.42 -3.72 9.69
C GLU A 38 1.63 -3.84 8.72
N PRO A 39 2.87 -3.61 9.20
CA PRO A 39 4.06 -3.49 8.35
C PRO A 39 4.48 -4.81 7.70
N THR A 40 3.94 -5.94 8.15
CA THR A 40 4.24 -7.26 7.58
C THR A 40 3.53 -7.51 6.25
N MET A 41 2.56 -6.68 5.86
CA MET A 41 1.84 -6.79 4.58
C MET A 41 1.68 -5.47 3.83
N ASN A 42 1.74 -4.34 4.53
CA ASN A 42 1.44 -3.04 3.95
C ASN A 42 2.63 -2.10 4.15
N SER A 43 2.97 -1.33 3.12
CA SER A 43 3.97 -0.27 3.23
C SER A 43 3.76 0.79 2.16
N ILE A 44 4.28 1.99 2.40
CA ILE A 44 4.38 3.02 1.34
C ILE A 44 5.43 2.67 0.27
N GLY A 45 6.30 1.68 0.57
CA GLY A 45 7.28 1.08 -0.35
C GLY A 45 6.68 0.05 -1.33
N GLY A 46 5.38 -0.26 -1.22
CA GLY A 46 4.71 -1.27 -2.03
C GLY A 46 3.93 -0.69 -3.20
N ARG A 47 2.72 -1.23 -3.44
CA ARG A 47 1.80 -0.82 -4.50
C ARG A 47 0.35 -0.75 -4.04
N ASN A 48 -0.49 -0.05 -4.79
CA ASN A 48 -1.94 -0.11 -4.65
C ASN A 48 -2.67 0.00 -6.00
N GLN A 49 -3.93 -0.42 -5.99
CA GLN A 49 -4.90 -0.25 -7.08
C GLN A 49 -6.16 0.33 -6.45
N ILE A 50 -6.60 1.50 -6.91
CA ILE A 50 -7.69 2.24 -6.26
C ILE A 50 -8.81 2.41 -7.26
N LEU A 51 -10.02 1.98 -6.88
CA LEU A 51 -11.24 2.21 -7.65
C LEU A 51 -12.11 3.23 -6.92
N VAL A 52 -12.41 4.34 -7.57
CA VAL A 52 -13.20 5.44 -7.03
C VAL A 52 -14.53 5.52 -7.77
N ARG A 53 -15.63 5.63 -7.02
CA ARG A 53 -16.94 5.98 -7.56
C ARG A 53 -17.41 7.29 -6.94
N THR A 54 -17.60 8.31 -7.79
CA THR A 54 -18.02 9.64 -7.36
C THR A 54 -19.54 9.70 -7.14
N ALA A 55 -20.01 10.75 -6.44
CA ALA A 55 -21.43 10.92 -6.12
C ALA A 55 -22.32 11.05 -7.36
N ASP A 56 -21.79 11.59 -8.46
CA ASP A 56 -22.48 11.69 -9.76
C ASP A 56 -22.44 10.39 -10.58
N GLY A 57 -21.87 9.31 -10.02
CA GLY A 57 -21.84 7.98 -10.63
C GLY A 57 -20.68 7.74 -11.59
N ARG A 58 -19.76 8.70 -11.80
CA ARG A 58 -18.52 8.45 -12.54
C ARG A 58 -17.61 7.50 -11.76
N VAL A 59 -16.77 6.81 -12.51
CA VAL A 59 -15.82 5.83 -11.97
C VAL A 59 -14.43 6.17 -12.49
N HIS A 60 -13.47 6.22 -11.58
CA HIS A 60 -12.06 6.49 -11.84
C HIS A 60 -11.22 5.37 -11.23
N GLY A 61 -10.06 5.11 -11.83
CA GLY A 61 -9.10 4.14 -11.33
C GLY A 61 -7.73 4.81 -11.18
N ILE A 62 -6.99 4.46 -10.15
CA ILE A 62 -5.60 4.90 -9.96
C ILE A 62 -4.71 3.68 -9.86
N ASP A 63 -3.67 3.68 -10.69
CA ASP A 63 -2.65 2.65 -10.74
C ASP A 63 -1.39 3.13 -10.01
N GLY A 64 -1.23 2.69 -8.77
CA GLY A 64 0.00 2.88 -7.98
C GLY A 64 0.83 1.60 -7.95
N THR A 65 1.01 0.94 -9.09
CA THR A 65 1.78 -0.30 -9.18
C THR A 65 3.28 -0.07 -9.06
N THR A 66 3.95 -1.00 -8.37
CA THR A 66 5.41 -1.06 -8.36
C THR A 66 5.94 -1.27 -9.77
N GLN A 67 6.83 -0.40 -10.22
CA GLN A 67 7.41 -0.46 -11.56
C GLN A 67 8.81 -1.10 -11.51
N ALA A 68 9.21 -1.77 -12.59
CA ALA A 68 10.62 -2.11 -12.79
C ALA A 68 11.39 -0.84 -13.21
N PRO A 69 12.69 -0.73 -12.91
CA PRO A 69 13.51 0.37 -13.42
C PRO A 69 13.56 0.35 -14.95
N TRP A 70 13.85 1.51 -15.55
CA TRP A 70 13.75 1.70 -17.00
C TRP A 70 14.67 0.80 -17.82
N ASP A 71 15.83 0.46 -17.27
CA ASP A 71 16.84 -0.38 -17.89
C ASP A 71 16.73 -1.87 -17.48
N TYR A 72 15.63 -2.24 -16.82
CA TYR A 72 15.40 -3.62 -16.39
C TYR A 72 15.34 -4.60 -17.56
N ASP A 73 16.23 -5.58 -17.55
CA ASP A 73 16.26 -6.69 -18.49
C ASP A 73 15.91 -8.01 -17.77
N PRO A 74 14.74 -8.62 -18.04
CA PRO A 74 14.34 -9.87 -17.39
C PRO A 74 15.24 -11.06 -17.71
N GLU A 75 16.01 -11.03 -18.81
CA GLU A 75 16.91 -12.13 -19.20
C GLU A 75 18.20 -12.12 -18.38
N THR A 76 18.62 -10.95 -17.91
CA THR A 76 19.87 -10.76 -17.15
C THR A 76 19.65 -10.41 -15.68
N ALA A 77 18.42 -10.05 -15.30
CA ALA A 77 18.04 -9.75 -13.92
C ALA A 77 18.31 -10.94 -12.98
N ALA A 78 18.85 -10.61 -11.80
CA ALA A 78 19.10 -11.59 -10.76
C ALA A 78 17.79 -12.28 -10.35
N GLN A 79 17.78 -13.61 -10.44
CA GLN A 79 16.65 -14.41 -9.99
C GLN A 79 16.71 -14.54 -8.48
N ALA A 80 15.97 -13.69 -7.77
CA ALA A 80 15.85 -13.68 -6.33
C ALA A 80 14.38 -13.75 -5.90
N SER A 81 14.13 -14.22 -4.68
CA SER A 81 12.79 -14.26 -4.09
C SER A 81 12.59 -13.27 -2.94
N PHE A 82 13.67 -12.64 -2.45
CA PHE A 82 13.65 -11.64 -1.38
C PHE A 82 14.90 -10.74 -1.44
N GLY A 83 14.90 -9.67 -0.64
CA GLY A 83 16.01 -8.72 -0.51
C GLY A 83 16.03 -7.63 -1.59
N TYR A 84 17.15 -6.91 -1.66
CA TYR A 84 17.31 -5.74 -2.54
C TYR A 84 17.06 -6.03 -4.03
N ALA A 85 17.42 -7.22 -4.50
CA ALA A 85 17.30 -7.60 -5.91
C ALA A 85 15.85 -7.72 -6.42
N VAL A 86 14.85 -7.84 -5.53
CA VAL A 86 13.43 -7.95 -5.92
C VAL A 86 12.63 -6.67 -5.67
N ILE A 87 13.28 -5.60 -5.21
CA ILE A 87 12.62 -4.31 -5.00
C ILE A 87 12.38 -3.66 -6.36
N GLY A 88 11.14 -3.25 -6.60
CA GLY A 88 10.79 -2.35 -7.70
C GLY A 88 10.49 -0.93 -7.17
N ILE A 89 10.31 0.01 -8.08
CA ILE A 89 10.02 1.42 -7.77
C ILE A 89 8.67 1.51 -7.03
N PRO A 90 8.62 2.02 -5.79
CA PRO A 90 7.39 2.04 -4.99
C PRO A 90 6.26 2.89 -5.57
N GLY A 91 5.04 2.37 -5.57
CA GLY A 91 3.86 3.07 -6.09
C GLY A 91 2.79 3.44 -5.07
N ALA A 92 2.83 2.84 -3.88
CA ALA A 92 1.76 3.00 -2.90
C ALA A 92 1.59 4.46 -2.44
N ALA A 93 2.69 5.16 -2.13
CA ALA A 93 2.65 6.56 -1.72
C ALA A 93 2.04 7.46 -2.81
N ALA A 94 2.54 7.35 -4.05
CA ALA A 94 2.02 8.12 -5.18
C ALA A 94 0.53 7.86 -5.42
N GLY A 95 0.06 6.61 -5.36
CA GLY A 95 -1.36 6.29 -5.55
C GLY A 95 -2.26 6.92 -4.50
N LEU A 96 -1.88 6.87 -3.22
CA LEU A 96 -2.64 7.50 -2.13
C LEU A 96 -2.62 9.04 -2.23
N LEU A 97 -1.46 9.63 -2.55
CA LEU A 97 -1.32 11.08 -2.72
C LEU A 97 -2.08 11.58 -3.94
N LYS A 98 -2.12 10.80 -5.03
CA LYS A 98 -2.94 11.09 -6.21
C LYS A 98 -4.43 11.06 -5.87
N LEU A 99 -4.88 10.03 -5.14
CA LEU A 99 -6.26 9.94 -4.66
C LEU A 99 -6.65 11.17 -3.82
N HIS A 100 -5.80 11.57 -2.87
CA HIS A 100 -6.04 12.75 -2.05
C HIS A 100 -6.11 14.03 -2.90
N ARG A 101 -5.15 14.23 -3.81
CA ARG A 101 -5.09 15.42 -4.66
C ARG A 101 -6.33 15.57 -5.54
N GLU A 102 -6.84 14.47 -6.10
CA GLU A 102 -7.93 14.49 -7.09
C GLU A 102 -9.32 14.42 -6.46
N HIS A 103 -9.44 13.81 -5.29
CA HIS A 103 -10.74 13.52 -4.68
C HIS A 103 -10.84 13.89 -3.20
N GLY A 104 -9.74 14.22 -2.52
CA GLY A 104 -9.73 14.63 -1.12
C GLY A 104 -10.38 15.99 -0.90
N SER A 105 -10.84 16.21 0.32
CA SER A 105 -11.48 17.46 0.74
C SER A 105 -10.93 18.04 2.04
N LEU A 106 -10.24 17.22 2.85
CA LEU A 106 -9.55 17.66 4.06
C LEU A 106 -8.07 17.97 3.78
N PRO A 107 -7.42 18.82 4.58
CA PRO A 107 -5.97 19.04 4.48
C PRO A 107 -5.19 17.73 4.65
N LEU A 108 -4.16 17.50 3.82
CA LEU A 108 -3.37 16.27 3.87
C LEU A 108 -2.76 16.01 5.27
N ALA A 109 -2.35 17.08 5.96
CA ALA A 109 -1.83 17.01 7.32
C ALA A 109 -2.84 16.41 8.31
N GLU A 110 -4.12 16.73 8.16
CA GLU A 110 -5.20 16.16 9.00
C GLU A 110 -5.45 14.70 8.64
N VAL A 111 -5.47 14.39 7.34
CA VAL A 111 -5.67 13.03 6.81
C VAL A 111 -4.57 12.06 7.25
N MET A 112 -3.31 12.51 7.26
CA MET A 112 -2.16 11.68 7.63
C MET A 112 -1.82 11.71 9.13
N ALA A 113 -2.44 12.60 9.92
CA ALA A 113 -2.16 12.73 11.35
C ALA A 113 -2.26 11.40 12.12
N PRO A 114 -3.27 10.52 11.89
CA PRO A 114 -3.33 9.23 12.59
C PRO A 114 -2.12 8.32 12.30
N ALA A 115 -1.67 8.27 11.05
CA ALA A 115 -0.51 7.44 10.68
C ALA A 115 0.78 7.92 11.35
N ILE A 116 0.98 9.24 11.39
CA ILE A 116 2.13 9.88 12.07
C ILE A 116 2.07 9.59 13.58
N ASP A 117 0.91 9.75 14.21
CA ASP A 117 0.70 9.46 15.63
C ASP A 117 1.02 8.00 15.97
N TYR A 118 0.50 7.05 15.20
CA TYR A 118 0.79 5.62 15.41
C TYR A 118 2.25 5.27 15.20
N ALA A 119 2.93 5.92 14.26
CA ALA A 119 4.36 5.70 14.02
C ALA A 119 5.21 6.27 15.18
N GLU A 120 4.87 7.47 15.65
CA GLU A 120 5.65 8.18 16.68
C GLU A 120 5.39 7.66 18.09
N ASN A 121 4.13 7.43 18.46
CA ASN A 121 3.73 7.02 19.80
C ASN A 121 3.60 5.50 19.93
N GLY A 122 3.64 4.80 18.79
CA GLY A 122 3.58 3.35 18.70
C GLY A 122 2.17 2.77 18.79
N PHE A 123 2.09 1.49 18.46
CA PHE A 123 0.85 0.71 18.49
C PHE A 123 1.11 -0.71 18.99
N ARG A 124 0.03 -1.39 19.39
CA ARG A 124 0.11 -2.79 19.83
C ARG A 124 0.20 -3.73 18.63
N VAL A 125 1.22 -4.58 18.62
CA VAL A 125 1.37 -5.65 17.62
C VAL A 125 0.26 -6.69 17.80
N LEU A 126 -0.49 -6.99 16.74
CA LEU A 126 -1.56 -8.00 16.79
C LEU A 126 -1.00 -9.43 16.65
N PRO A 127 -1.75 -10.47 17.08
CA PRO A 127 -1.29 -11.85 17.01
C PRO A 127 -0.88 -12.33 15.61
N ALA A 128 -1.62 -11.93 14.57
CA ALA A 128 -1.30 -12.31 13.20
C ALA A 128 -0.01 -11.64 12.70
N ASP A 129 0.18 -10.35 12.99
CA ASP A 129 1.43 -9.63 12.69
C ASP A 129 2.64 -10.22 13.39
N ALA A 130 2.52 -10.52 14.69
CA ALA A 130 3.59 -11.17 15.45
C ALA A 130 3.97 -12.54 14.84
N ALA A 131 2.98 -13.32 14.42
CA ALA A 131 3.23 -14.61 13.76
C ALA A 131 3.93 -14.45 12.40
N ARG A 132 3.50 -13.51 11.57
CA ARG A 132 4.14 -13.22 10.27
C ARG A 132 5.57 -12.73 10.45
N GLN A 133 5.78 -11.79 11.36
CA GLN A 133 7.12 -11.29 11.68
C GLN A 133 8.04 -12.41 12.18
N ALA A 134 7.57 -13.26 13.08
CA ALA A 134 8.35 -14.40 13.56
C ALA A 134 8.71 -15.38 12.43
N SER A 135 7.79 -15.63 11.48
CA SER A 135 8.06 -16.50 10.34
C SER A 135 9.08 -15.95 9.34
N ALA A 136 9.24 -14.62 9.26
CA ALA A 136 10.16 -13.95 8.34
C ALA A 136 11.50 -13.56 8.99
N ALA A 137 11.71 -13.87 10.27
CA ALA A 137 12.83 -13.36 11.05
C ALA A 137 14.20 -13.73 10.46
N GLU A 138 14.37 -14.96 9.97
CA GLU A 138 15.65 -15.42 9.39
C GLU A 138 16.06 -14.60 8.16
N GLU A 139 15.11 -14.24 7.31
CA GLU A 139 15.36 -13.40 6.12
C GLU A 139 15.50 -11.94 6.51
N ALA A 140 14.57 -11.42 7.31
CA ALA A 140 14.50 -9.99 7.65
C ALA A 140 15.73 -9.51 8.44
N LEU A 141 16.28 -10.35 9.33
CA LEU A 141 17.46 -10.00 10.14
C LEU A 141 18.75 -9.91 9.33
N GLN A 142 18.76 -10.34 8.06
CA GLN A 142 19.89 -10.12 7.15
C GLN A 142 20.01 -8.65 6.72
N PHE A 143 18.96 -7.84 6.94
CA PHE A 143 18.89 -6.44 6.53
C PHE A 143 18.92 -5.53 7.77
N PRO A 144 20.04 -4.83 8.05
CA PRO A 144 20.19 -4.03 9.27
C PRO A 144 19.10 -2.97 9.46
N GLY A 145 18.65 -2.31 8.39
CA GLY A 145 17.57 -1.33 8.43
C GLY A 145 16.24 -1.95 8.87
N THR A 146 15.87 -3.10 8.28
CA THR A 146 14.67 -3.86 8.66
C THR A 146 14.75 -4.38 10.09
N ALA A 147 15.89 -4.93 10.49
CA ALA A 147 16.12 -5.42 11.85
C ALA A 147 15.96 -4.30 12.88
N ALA A 148 16.57 -3.13 12.63
CA ALA A 148 16.49 -1.99 13.53
C ALA A 148 15.08 -1.38 13.60
N ALA A 149 14.35 -1.34 12.48
CA ALA A 149 13.03 -0.72 12.41
C ALA A 149 11.91 -1.59 13.00
N TYR A 150 12.00 -2.92 12.84
CA TYR A 150 10.87 -3.82 13.11
C TYR A 150 11.14 -4.91 14.12
N TYR A 151 12.38 -5.18 14.50
CA TYR A 151 12.71 -6.23 15.48
C TYR A 151 13.18 -5.61 16.80
N ARG A 152 13.12 -6.42 17.86
CA ARG A 152 13.60 -6.03 19.18
C ARG A 152 15.13 -5.88 19.13
N SER A 153 15.69 -5.12 20.06
CA SER A 153 17.13 -4.84 20.11
C SER A 153 18.04 -6.08 20.25
N ASP A 154 17.49 -7.21 20.69
CA ASP A 154 18.17 -8.51 20.77
C ASP A 154 18.00 -9.35 19.49
N GLY A 155 17.38 -8.78 18.44
CA GLY A 155 17.06 -9.45 17.18
C GLY A 155 15.81 -10.33 17.23
N SER A 156 15.12 -10.45 18.37
CA SER A 156 13.90 -11.25 18.46
C SER A 156 12.68 -10.53 17.86
N PRO A 157 11.73 -11.26 17.25
CA PRO A 157 10.48 -10.66 16.79
C PRO A 157 9.65 -10.16 17.98
N HIS A 158 8.81 -9.15 17.74
CA HIS A 158 7.80 -8.69 18.68
C HIS A 158 6.77 -9.77 18.96
N ARG A 159 6.28 -9.77 20.19
CA ARG A 159 5.16 -10.62 20.62
C ARG A 159 3.85 -9.86 20.47
N ALA A 160 2.76 -10.60 20.36
CA ALA A 160 1.43 -10.01 20.40
C ALA A 160 1.25 -9.18 21.69
N GLY A 161 0.80 -7.94 21.53
CA GLY A 161 0.62 -6.98 22.61
C GLY A 161 1.84 -6.11 22.93
N ASP A 162 3.03 -6.43 22.41
CA ASP A 162 4.19 -5.53 22.45
C ASP A 162 3.86 -4.22 21.74
N ILE A 163 4.56 -3.13 22.13
CA ILE A 163 4.47 -1.85 21.44
C ILE A 163 5.61 -1.74 20.44
N LEU A 164 5.26 -1.45 19.18
CA LEU A 164 6.20 -1.11 18.12
C LEU A 164 6.14 0.40 17.89
N VAL A 165 7.30 1.07 17.92
CA VAL A 165 7.48 2.51 17.67
C VAL A 165 8.39 2.67 16.47
N GLN A 166 8.05 3.59 15.55
CA GLN A 166 8.73 3.78 14.26
C GLN A 166 9.05 5.28 14.05
N PRO A 167 10.02 5.84 14.78
CA PRO A 167 10.28 7.29 14.78
C PRO A 167 10.78 7.79 13.43
N ASP A 168 11.64 7.03 12.74
CA ASP A 168 12.13 7.37 11.41
C ASP A 168 11.00 7.40 10.38
N TYR A 169 10.04 6.47 10.51
CA TYR A 169 8.88 6.44 9.64
C TYR A 169 7.94 7.63 9.92
N ALA A 170 7.74 8.01 11.18
CA ALA A 170 6.98 9.22 11.53
C ALA A 170 7.62 10.48 10.91
N ALA A 171 8.96 10.58 10.94
CA ALA A 171 9.69 11.67 10.29
C ALA A 171 9.50 11.66 8.76
N THR A 172 9.58 10.50 8.12
CA THR A 172 9.29 10.34 6.69
C THR A 172 7.87 10.79 6.34
N LEU A 173 6.86 10.37 7.11
CA LEU A 173 5.47 10.77 6.88
C LEU A 173 5.25 12.28 7.05
N ARG A 174 5.95 12.95 7.96
CA ARG A 174 5.92 14.41 8.10
C ARG A 174 6.46 15.13 6.87
N LYS A 175 7.60 14.66 6.34
CA LYS A 175 8.15 15.20 5.09
C LYS A 175 7.16 15.04 3.93
N ILE A 176 6.46 13.91 3.85
CA ILE A 176 5.41 13.68 2.85
C ILE A 176 4.23 14.65 3.04
N VAL A 177 3.81 14.95 4.27
CA VAL A 177 2.78 15.97 4.52
C VAL A 177 3.22 17.34 4.02
N GLU A 178 4.49 17.70 4.19
CA GLU A 178 5.04 19.00 3.81
C GLU A 178 5.28 19.15 2.30
N GLY A 179 5.89 18.15 1.66
CA GLY A 179 6.29 18.20 0.25
C GLY A 179 5.45 17.33 -0.70
N GLY A 180 4.44 16.62 -0.20
CA GLY A 180 3.57 15.77 -0.99
C GLY A 180 4.33 14.66 -1.73
N HIS A 181 4.01 14.49 -3.00
CA HIS A 181 4.65 13.50 -3.88
C HIS A 181 6.17 13.68 -3.93
N ASP A 182 6.62 14.91 -4.13
CA ASP A 182 8.03 15.21 -4.37
C ASP A 182 8.90 14.97 -3.13
N ALA A 183 8.33 15.01 -1.93
CA ALA A 183 9.08 14.64 -0.74
C ALA A 183 9.49 13.16 -0.71
N PHE A 184 8.73 12.25 -1.32
CA PHE A 184 9.04 10.82 -1.34
C PHE A 184 9.86 10.41 -2.57
N TYR A 185 9.54 11.02 -3.72
CA TYR A 185 10.11 10.64 -5.02
C TYR A 185 11.25 11.56 -5.48
N ARG A 186 11.53 12.65 -4.76
CA ARG A 186 12.66 13.56 -4.99
C ARG A 186 13.34 13.95 -3.67
N GLY A 187 14.51 14.58 -3.77
CA GLY A 187 15.24 15.11 -2.61
C GLY A 187 15.63 14.04 -1.58
N GLU A 188 15.69 14.41 -0.30
CA GLU A 188 16.39 13.62 0.73
C GLU A 188 15.89 12.17 0.88
N ILE A 189 14.57 11.92 0.81
CA ILE A 189 14.04 10.54 0.93
C ILE A 189 14.44 9.72 -0.29
N ALA A 190 14.28 10.26 -1.49
CA ALA A 190 14.62 9.56 -2.73
C ALA A 190 16.14 9.34 -2.85
N GLU A 191 16.95 10.35 -2.48
CA GLU A 191 18.42 10.25 -2.43
C GLU A 191 18.88 9.15 -1.46
N ALA A 192 18.30 9.09 -0.25
CA ALA A 192 18.62 8.05 0.72
C ALA A 192 18.19 6.66 0.24
N MET A 193 17.01 6.56 -0.38
CA MET A 193 16.49 5.30 -0.93
C MET A 193 17.37 4.78 -2.07
N ALA A 194 17.68 5.62 -3.06
CA ALA A 194 18.54 5.26 -4.18
C ALA A 194 19.94 4.86 -3.71
N ALA A 195 20.53 5.61 -2.76
CA ALA A 195 21.83 5.28 -2.21
C ALA A 195 21.86 3.91 -1.51
N ASP A 196 20.85 3.57 -0.71
CA ASP A 196 20.77 2.27 -0.04
C ASP A 196 20.55 1.13 -1.05
N LEU A 197 19.66 1.33 -2.02
CA LEU A 197 19.37 0.37 -3.09
C LEU A 197 20.64 0.05 -3.91
N GLN A 198 21.33 1.09 -4.39
CA GLN A 198 22.54 0.94 -5.19
C GLN A 198 23.71 0.33 -4.41
N ALA A 199 23.88 0.71 -3.14
CA ALA A 199 24.92 0.14 -2.27
C ALA A 199 24.77 -1.38 -2.10
N HIS A 200 23.55 -1.91 -2.27
CA HIS A 200 23.23 -3.33 -2.16
C HIS A 200 22.90 -3.99 -3.51
N GLY A 201 23.26 -3.34 -4.62
CA GLY A 201 23.19 -3.90 -5.96
C GLY A 201 21.79 -3.99 -6.57
N ALA A 202 20.81 -3.26 -6.02
CA ALA A 202 19.52 -3.08 -6.71
C ALA A 202 19.70 -2.13 -7.91
N PRO A 203 19.00 -2.40 -9.04
CA PRO A 203 19.14 -1.63 -10.27
C PRO A 203 18.36 -0.30 -10.28
N ILE A 204 17.73 0.09 -9.17
CA ILE A 204 16.95 1.33 -9.09
C ILE A 204 17.88 2.49 -8.72
N ASP A 205 17.80 3.58 -9.49
CA ASP A 205 18.50 4.82 -9.19
C ASP A 205 17.57 5.99 -8.82
N LEU A 206 18.14 7.19 -8.68
CA LEU A 206 17.37 8.38 -8.37
C LEU A 206 16.48 8.80 -9.55
N ASP A 207 16.95 8.68 -10.79
CA ASP A 207 16.19 9.09 -11.97
C ASP A 207 14.94 8.21 -12.14
N ASP A 208 15.02 6.92 -11.80
CA ASP A 208 13.87 6.01 -11.73
C ASP A 208 12.82 6.51 -10.72
N LEU A 209 13.24 6.91 -9.53
CA LEU A 209 12.35 7.43 -8.48
C LEU A 209 11.70 8.76 -8.91
N GLU A 210 12.48 9.69 -9.48
CA GLU A 210 12.00 11.02 -9.85
C GLU A 210 10.98 11.01 -11.00
N GLN A 211 11.05 9.99 -11.86
CA GLN A 211 10.15 9.78 -12.99
C GLN A 211 8.87 9.03 -12.61
N TYR A 212 8.82 8.40 -11.43
CA TYR A 212 7.65 7.64 -11.02
C TYR A 212 6.42 8.54 -10.87
N VAL A 213 5.30 8.12 -11.46
CA VAL A 213 3.98 8.70 -11.25
C VAL A 213 2.93 7.61 -11.19
N ALA A 214 1.93 7.77 -10.32
CA ALA A 214 0.75 6.92 -10.34
C ALA A 214 -0.14 7.25 -11.55
N GLU A 215 -0.46 6.26 -12.35
CA GLU A 215 -1.23 6.42 -13.59
C GLU A 215 -2.75 6.32 -13.34
N ASP A 216 -3.55 6.58 -14.37
CA ASP A 216 -4.99 6.30 -14.34
C ASP A 216 -5.20 4.84 -14.75
N SER A 217 -5.87 4.04 -13.91
CA SER A 217 -6.19 2.67 -14.29
C SER A 217 -7.32 2.64 -15.30
N ARG A 218 -7.22 1.72 -16.26
CA ARG A 218 -8.34 1.39 -17.15
C ARG A 218 -9.46 0.73 -16.35
N ILE A 219 -10.70 1.17 -16.59
CA ILE A 219 -11.89 0.60 -15.95
C ILE A 219 -12.52 -0.48 -16.86
N VAL A 220 -12.80 -1.63 -16.27
CA VAL A 220 -13.51 -2.74 -16.90
C VAL A 220 -14.89 -2.92 -16.28
N ARG A 221 -15.85 -3.31 -17.10
CA ARG A 221 -17.27 -3.42 -16.73
C ARG A 221 -17.85 -4.76 -17.19
N GLY A 222 -18.78 -5.28 -16.41
CA GLY A 222 -19.57 -6.46 -16.72
C GLY A 222 -20.89 -6.42 -15.95
N SER A 223 -21.61 -7.52 -15.96
CA SER A 223 -22.84 -7.66 -15.18
C SER A 223 -22.97 -9.07 -14.64
N TYR A 224 -23.64 -9.23 -13.50
CA TYR A 224 -23.95 -10.53 -12.95
C TYR A 224 -25.30 -10.51 -12.26
N ARG A 225 -26.25 -11.30 -12.78
CA ARG A 225 -27.60 -11.49 -12.21
C ARG A 225 -28.34 -10.18 -11.89
N GLY A 226 -28.24 -9.19 -12.78
CA GLY A 226 -28.88 -7.88 -12.65
C GLY A 226 -28.09 -6.82 -11.87
N TYR A 227 -26.85 -7.12 -11.48
CA TYR A 227 -25.93 -6.15 -10.86
C TYR A 227 -24.83 -5.74 -11.84
N ASP A 228 -24.47 -4.45 -11.83
CA ASP A 228 -23.29 -3.94 -12.53
C ASP A 228 -22.02 -4.35 -11.79
N LEU A 229 -21.06 -4.90 -12.54
CA LEU A 229 -19.72 -5.18 -12.06
C LEU A 229 -18.76 -4.14 -12.63
N ILE A 230 -17.96 -3.55 -11.75
CA ILE A 230 -16.96 -2.55 -12.12
C ILE A 230 -15.65 -2.91 -11.42
N GLY A 231 -14.56 -2.94 -12.17
CA GLY A 231 -13.23 -3.20 -11.65
C GLY A 231 -12.16 -2.40 -12.41
N THR A 232 -10.94 -2.47 -11.92
CA THR A 232 -9.76 -2.01 -12.66
C THR A 232 -9.19 -3.15 -13.51
N ASP A 233 -8.66 -2.80 -14.68
CA ASP A 233 -7.95 -3.71 -15.59
C ASP A 233 -6.59 -4.13 -15.00
N VAL A 234 -5.76 -4.80 -15.79
CA VAL A 234 -4.36 -5.07 -15.45
C VAL A 234 -3.67 -3.79 -14.94
N PRO A 235 -2.86 -3.89 -13.86
CA PRO A 235 -2.41 -5.11 -13.19
C PRO A 235 -3.37 -5.67 -12.13
N ALA A 236 -4.53 -5.05 -11.90
CA ALA A 236 -5.59 -5.64 -11.10
C ALA A 236 -6.32 -6.76 -11.86
N ALA A 237 -7.09 -7.57 -11.12
CA ALA A 237 -7.74 -8.76 -11.66
C ALA A 237 -9.22 -8.54 -12.02
N GLY A 238 -9.65 -7.31 -12.32
CA GLY A 238 -11.06 -7.00 -12.58
C GLY A 238 -11.66 -7.80 -13.75
N VAL A 239 -10.90 -7.95 -14.84
CA VAL A 239 -11.34 -8.75 -16.01
C VAL A 239 -11.53 -10.22 -15.63
N LEU A 240 -10.59 -10.80 -14.88
CA LEU A 240 -10.64 -12.20 -14.46
C LEU A 240 -11.83 -12.45 -13.51
N ALA A 241 -12.07 -11.54 -12.56
CA ALA A 241 -13.20 -11.64 -11.64
C ALA A 241 -14.54 -11.56 -12.39
N ILE A 242 -14.68 -10.61 -13.32
CA ILE A 242 -15.87 -10.47 -14.16
C ILE A 242 -16.07 -11.71 -15.04
N GLN A 243 -15.01 -12.22 -15.67
CA GLN A 243 -15.07 -13.41 -16.50
C GLN A 243 -15.49 -14.64 -15.70
N ALA A 244 -14.93 -14.83 -14.49
CA ALA A 244 -15.33 -15.92 -13.60
C ALA A 244 -16.82 -15.82 -13.23
N LEU A 245 -17.32 -14.63 -12.92
CA LEU A 245 -18.74 -14.42 -12.63
C LEU A 245 -19.63 -14.68 -13.85
N HIS A 246 -19.22 -14.28 -15.06
CA HIS A 246 -19.95 -14.63 -16.28
C HIS A 246 -20.00 -16.15 -16.52
N VAL A 247 -18.92 -16.89 -16.23
CA VAL A 247 -18.97 -18.37 -16.27
C VAL A 247 -19.98 -18.89 -15.26
N MET A 248 -19.92 -18.41 -14.00
CA MET A 248 -20.85 -18.81 -12.93
C MET A 248 -22.31 -18.42 -13.19
N GLU A 249 -22.59 -17.48 -14.08
CA GLU A 249 -23.95 -17.08 -14.43
C GLU A 249 -24.72 -18.18 -15.18
N ASN A 250 -24.00 -19.10 -15.82
CA ASN A 250 -24.56 -20.25 -16.54
C ASN A 250 -25.09 -21.35 -15.61
N PHE A 251 -24.83 -21.25 -14.30
CA PHE A 251 -25.26 -22.23 -13.31
C PHE A 251 -26.32 -21.63 -12.39
N ASP A 252 -27.21 -22.44 -11.82
CA ASP A 252 -28.06 -21.99 -10.71
C ASP A 252 -27.42 -22.44 -9.40
N PRO A 253 -26.85 -21.54 -8.59
CA PRO A 253 -26.18 -21.90 -7.34
C PRO A 253 -27.11 -22.62 -6.35
N ARG A 254 -28.43 -22.44 -6.48
CA ARG A 254 -29.43 -23.11 -5.63
C ARG A 254 -29.73 -24.53 -6.08
N ALA A 255 -29.38 -24.88 -7.32
CA ALA A 255 -29.56 -26.20 -7.90
C ALA A 255 -28.26 -27.03 -7.90
N MET A 256 -27.12 -26.41 -7.57
CA MET A 256 -25.82 -27.09 -7.45
C MET A 256 -25.73 -27.85 -6.12
N SER A 257 -25.29 -29.11 -6.18
CA SER A 257 -24.89 -29.86 -4.99
C SER A 257 -23.47 -29.48 -4.54
N GLU A 258 -23.07 -29.86 -3.32
CA GLU A 258 -21.73 -29.56 -2.77
C GLU A 258 -20.57 -30.15 -3.59
N ALA A 259 -20.87 -31.05 -4.53
CA ALA A 259 -19.91 -31.73 -5.40
C ALA A 259 -19.84 -31.16 -6.83
N GLU A 260 -20.67 -30.17 -7.18
CA GLU A 260 -20.75 -29.49 -8.49
C GLU A 260 -20.29 -28.04 -8.38
#